data_AF-A0A0F3GWV6-F1
#
_entry.id   AF-A0A0F3GWV6-F1
#
_cell.length_a   1.000
_cell.length_b   1.000
_cell.length_c   1.000
_cell.angle_alpha   90.00
_cell.angle_beta   90.00
_cell.angle_gamma   90.00
#
_symmetry.space_group_name_H-M   'P 1'
#
loop_
_entity.id
_entity.type
_entity.pdbx_description
1 polymer ?
#
loop_
_entity_poly.entity_id
_entity_poly.type
_entity_poly.pdbx_seq_one_letter_code
_entity_poly.pdbx_strand_id
1 'polypeptide(L)' 'MKLNIFHKFTIPGNWQIKAVADLDGDGKADVLWQETNTGDVAMWVMNGLSIVNGNYVVKG' A
#
# COMPACT_ATOMS: atom_id res chain seq x y z
N MET A 1 11.21 1.95 30.59
CA MET A 1 11.21 2.34 29.17
C MET A 1 9.92 1.78 28.56
N LYS A 2 9.00 2.64 28.10
CA LYS A 2 7.68 2.22 27.62
C LYS A 2 7.67 2.42 26.10
N LEU A 3 7.61 1.33 25.33
CA LEU A 3 7.53 1.42 23.87
C LEU A 3 6.05 1.56 23.49
N ASN A 4 5.67 2.74 23.04
CA ASN A 4 4.29 3.06 22.64
C ASN A 4 3.99 2.42 21.27
N ILE A 5 3.11 1.43 21.29
CA ILE A 5 2.58 0.75 20.10
C ILE A 5 1.39 1.57 19.58
N PHE A 6 1.61 2.69 18.88
CA PHE A 6 0.63 3.32 17.98
C PHE A 6 1.35 4.28 17.02
N HIS A 7 2.06 3.76 16.01
CA HIS A 7 2.37 4.58 14.84
C HIS A 7 1.15 4.57 13.94
N LYS A 8 0.46 5.71 13.85
CA LYS A 8 -0.40 6.03 12.72
C LYS A 8 0.48 5.86 11.47
N PHE A 9 0.22 4.81 10.69
CA PHE A 9 0.99 4.50 9.48
C PHE A 9 0.61 5.52 8.41
N THR A 10 1.29 6.67 8.40
CA THR A 10 1.15 7.65 7.34
C THR A 10 2.03 7.20 6.18
N ILE A 11 1.44 7.11 4.99
CA ILE A 11 2.20 6.84 3.78
C ILE A 11 3.10 8.05 3.51
N PRO A 12 4.42 7.86 3.30
CA PRO A 12 5.31 8.95 2.94
C PRO A 12 4.85 9.66 1.65
N GLY A 13 4.94 11.00 1.59
CA GLY A 13 4.33 11.80 0.51
C GLY A 13 4.93 11.60 -0.90
N ASN A 14 6.04 10.88 -0.98
CA ASN A 14 6.68 10.40 -2.21
C ASN A 14 6.03 9.12 -2.77
N TRP A 15 5.05 8.52 -2.09
CA TRP A 15 4.25 7.45 -2.67
C TRP A 15 2.95 8.01 -3.23
N GLN A 16 2.62 7.60 -4.45
CA GLN A 16 1.42 8.02 -5.17
C GLN A 16 0.56 6.82 -5.54
N ILE A 17 -0.76 6.99 -5.45
CA ILE A 17 -1.71 6.00 -5.98
C ILE A 17 -1.58 6.03 -7.51
N LYS A 18 -1.33 4.87 -8.10
CA LYS A 18 -1.28 4.68 -9.56
C LYS A 18 -2.53 3.99 -10.09
N ALA A 19 -3.15 3.12 -9.31
CA ALA A 19 -4.38 2.45 -9.68
C ALA A 19 -5.21 2.07 -8.45
N VAL A 20 -6.52 2.00 -8.67
CA VAL A 20 -7.50 1.37 -7.77
C VAL A 20 -8.35 0.43 -8.62
N ALA A 21 -8.22 -0.87 -8.41
CA ALA A 21 -8.87 -1.92 -9.20
C ALA A 21 -8.84 -3.25 -8.44
N ASP A 22 -9.59 -4.24 -8.89
CA ASP A 22 -9.46 -5.62 -8.40
C ASP A 22 -8.17 -6.23 -8.98
N LEU A 23 -7.09 -6.22 -8.19
CA LEU A 23 -5.75 -6.59 -8.64
C LEU A 23 -5.39 -8.04 -8.26
N ASP A 24 -6.03 -8.60 -7.23
CA ASP A 24 -5.84 -9.99 -6.81
C ASP A 24 -6.98 -10.94 -7.25
N GLY A 25 -8.06 -10.41 -7.81
CA GLY A 25 -9.17 -11.17 -8.39
C GLY A 25 -10.24 -11.61 -7.39
N ASP A 26 -10.28 -11.01 -6.19
CA ASP A 26 -11.22 -11.37 -5.13
C ASP A 26 -12.58 -10.63 -5.19
N GLY A 27 -12.76 -9.78 -6.21
CA GLY A 27 -13.96 -8.97 -6.44
C GLY A 27 -13.99 -7.66 -5.64
N LYS A 28 -12.91 -7.28 -4.96
CA LYS A 28 -12.79 -6.02 -4.20
C LYS A 28 -11.70 -5.14 -4.80
N ALA A 29 -11.76 -3.84 -4.53
CA ALA A 29 -10.80 -2.89 -5.08
C ALA A 29 -9.56 -2.78 -4.18
N ASP A 30 -8.39 -3.08 -4.75
CA ASP A 30 -7.06 -2.93 -4.19
C ASP A 30 -6.42 -1.59 -4.59
N VAL A 31 -5.28 -1.26 -3.98
CA VAL A 31 -4.54 -0.02 -4.28
C VAL A 31 -3.12 -0.32 -4.73
N LEU A 32 -2.74 0.17 -5.92
CA LEU A 32 -1.37 0.15 -6.40
C LEU A 32 -0.69 1.49 -6.10
N TRP A 33 0.43 1.43 -5.39
CA TRP A 33 1.25 2.57 -5.03
C TRP A 33 2.58 2.54 -5.78
N GLN A 34 3.10 3.71 -6.12
CA GLN A 34 4.44 3.86 -6.66
C GLN A 34 5.19 4.99 -5.93
N GLU A 35 6.42 4.70 -5.52
CA GLU A 35 7.34 5.68 -4.97
C GLU A 35 7.98 6.48 -6.11
N THR A 36 7.99 7.82 -6.01
CA THR A 36 8.34 8.71 -7.12
C THR A 36 9.84 8.87 -7.38
N ASN A 37 10.71 8.53 -6.43
CA ASN A 37 12.16 8.71 -6.53
C ASN A 37 12.90 7.44 -7.00
N THR A 38 12.54 6.27 -6.47
CA THR A 38 13.11 4.96 -6.78
C THR A 38 12.29 4.20 -7.81
N GLY A 39 11.00 4.50 -7.93
CA GLY A 39 10.09 3.73 -8.78
C GLY A 39 9.63 2.41 -8.15
N ASP A 40 9.89 2.19 -6.85
CA ASP A 40 9.33 1.06 -6.10
C ASP A 40 7.81 1.00 -6.29
N VAL A 41 7.29 -0.18 -6.54
CA VAL A 41 5.85 -0.42 -6.67
C VAL A 41 5.42 -1.35 -5.55
N ALA A 42 4.35 -0.95 -4.85
CA ALA A 42 3.74 -1.76 -3.81
C ALA A 42 2.24 -1.87 -4.05
N MET A 43 1.66 -3.01 -3.68
CA MET A 43 0.23 -3.25 -3.76
C MET A 43 -0.32 -3.47 -2.36
N TRP A 44 -1.43 -2.82 -2.07
CA TRP A 44 -2.24 -3.06 -0.90
C TRP A 44 -3.49 -3.83 -1.31
N VAL A 45 -3.58 -5.07 -0.85
CA VAL A 45 -4.80 -5.87 -0.96
C VAL A 45 -5.79 -5.40 0.10
N MET A 46 -7.02 -5.11 -0.31
CA MET A 46 -8.00 -4.43 0.52
C MET A 46 -9.24 -5.27 0.80
N ASN A 47 -9.84 -5.07 1.97
CA ASN A 47 -11.20 -5.50 2.27
C ASN A 47 -11.99 -4.29 2.78
N GLY A 48 -12.68 -3.62 1.86
CA GLY A 48 -13.28 -2.31 2.11
C GLY A 48 -12.20 -1.28 2.44
N LEU A 49 -12.26 -0.70 3.64
CA LEU A 49 -11.28 0.30 4.11
C LEU A 49 -10.10 -0.31 4.88
N SER A 50 -10.04 -1.63 5.02
CA SER A 50 -8.97 -2.33 5.75
C SER A 50 -7.94 -2.91 4.77
N ILE A 51 -6.66 -2.74 5.08
CA ILE A 51 -5.57 -3.39 4.35
C ILE A 51 -5.44 -4.82 4.89
N VAL A 52 -5.55 -5.82 4.01
CA VAL A 52 -5.39 -7.24 4.35
C VAL A 52 -3.95 -7.68 4.13
N ASN A 53 -3.30 -7.18 3.07
CA ASN A 53 -1.90 -7.46 2.77
C ASN A 53 -1.25 -6.25 2.08
N GLY A 54 0.05 -6.06 2.29
CA GLY A 54 0.84 -5.01 1.64
C GLY A 54 2.22 -5.52 1.28
N ASN A 55 2.54 -5.61 -0.01
CA ASN A 55 3.84 -6.09 -0.47
C ASN A 55 4.38 -5.24 -1.62
N TYR A 56 5.71 -5.27 -1.77
CA TYR A 56 6.34 -4.79 -2.99
C TYR A 56 6.00 -5.73 -4.14
N VAL A 57 5.51 -5.15 -5.23
CA VAL A 57 5.33 -5.82 -6.52
C VAL A 57 6.64 -5.75 -7.30
N VAL A 58 7.31 -4.59 -7.25
CA VAL A 58 8.60 -4.35 -7.89
C VAL A 58 9.46 -3.47 -6.99
N LYS A 59 10.76 -3.76 -6.94
CA LYS A 59 11.78 -2.90 -6.36
C LYS A 59 12.55 -2.22 -7.49
N GLY A 60 12.67 -0.90 -7.41
CA GLY A 60 13.48 -0.10 -8.33
C GLY A 60 14.98 -0.22 -8.07
#